data_AF-A0A2V2BXD0-F1
#
_entry.id   AF-A0A2V2BXD0-F1
#
_cell.length_a   1.000
_cell.length_b   1.000
_cell.length_c   1.000
_cell.angle_alpha   90.00
_cell.angle_beta   90.00
_cell.angle_gamma   90.00
#
_symmetry.space_group_name_H-M   'P 1'
#
loop_
_entity.id
_entity.type
_entity.pdbx_description
1 polymer ?
#
loop_
_entity_poly.entity_id
_entity_poly.type
_entity_poly.pdbx_seq_one_letter_code
_entity_poly.pdbx_strand_id
1 'polypeptide(L)'
;MKNFIPSALAALALAAATGCNSLNPSREGGFVEVSKENPRYFALSDGSAYIPIGYNLCFPRYWSKLSVEECFAMIETHMKNIAENGGNYVRIWASHPFYEIEDSRAGAYNPQKLARLDRFMGLAKKYGIRVKICLEHFRNIKDYKPAENERGLNSNAFSRPAYDGEFKSMDEYFSSQKGKDFYFNRFKILFDRYGNDPTVFAWELWNEQNTVNANGENVKRWQEEMFARISGVCKKQLVVNSCGSFDGRGARAAYERFYKGTANEIAAIHRYLDEGAEYEICKGPLDIAAADAICEISKICGGRPALLAETGAVQPKHSGAWRFYGADKDGAIFHDAFYVPFFAGAAGSGQPWHWDVYIYKHKLWRHLKPFASLVEGVNPAGESFKPARCDTKNARVYALSGEKTLLAFARDVENDWKSEFEKGQKPREISGETVDFSDFARGRKIARVRAYDLWNGGGASDLALSPKVKLPAFKRSCAVRIDFE
;
A
#
# COMPACT_ATOMS: atom_id res chain seq x y z
N MET A 1 -15.41 74.18 27.65
CA MET A 1 -16.12 72.92 27.35
C MET A 1 -16.01 72.64 25.86
N LYS A 2 -15.36 71.52 25.51
CA LYS A 2 -15.39 70.79 24.22
C LYS A 2 -15.00 71.56 22.94
N ASN A 3 -13.70 71.51 22.62
CA ASN A 3 -13.17 71.73 21.28
C ASN A 3 -13.38 70.48 20.41
N PHE A 4 -13.92 70.68 19.20
CA PHE A 4 -14.01 69.69 18.14
C PHE A 4 -12.89 69.94 17.12
N ILE A 5 -11.99 68.97 16.94
CA ILE A 5 -11.09 68.88 15.79
C ILE A 5 -11.20 67.43 15.28
N PRO A 6 -11.48 67.19 13.98
CA PRO A 6 -11.48 65.85 13.42
C PRO A 6 -10.04 65.45 13.11
N SER A 7 -9.51 64.50 13.89
CA SER A 7 -8.18 63.95 13.68
C SER A 7 -8.21 62.73 12.77
N ALA A 8 -7.30 62.74 11.81
CA ALA A 8 -7.00 61.70 10.84
C ALA A 8 -6.85 60.30 11.45
N LEU A 9 -7.43 59.30 10.78
CA LEU A 9 -7.09 57.90 11.01
C LEU A 9 -5.73 57.61 10.35
N ALA A 10 -4.72 57.40 11.20
CA ALA A 10 -3.46 56.79 10.81
C ALA A 10 -3.69 55.30 10.53
N ALA A 11 -3.34 54.86 9.32
CA ALA A 11 -3.28 53.46 8.94
C ALA A 11 -2.13 52.78 9.69
N LEU A 12 -2.44 51.86 10.61
CA LEU A 12 -1.49 50.88 11.09
C LEU A 12 -1.41 49.74 10.06
N ALA A 13 -0.31 49.69 9.33
CA ALA A 13 0.09 48.53 8.54
C ALA A 13 0.54 47.41 9.50
N LEU A 14 -0.33 46.43 9.74
CA LEU A 14 0.08 45.14 10.30
C LEU A 14 0.44 44.24 9.12
N ALA A 15 1.74 44.02 8.91
CA ALA A 15 2.26 43.06 7.95
C ALA A 15 1.86 41.64 8.38
N ALA A 16 0.74 41.15 7.86
CA ALA A 16 0.42 39.73 7.87
C ALA A 16 1.33 39.06 6.83
N ALA A 17 2.36 38.36 7.31
CA ALA A 17 3.07 37.38 6.51
C ALA A 17 2.10 36.24 6.18
N THR A 18 1.35 36.39 5.09
CA THR A 18 0.64 35.28 4.45
C THR A 18 1.69 34.40 3.80
N GLY A 19 2.20 33.45 4.58
CA GLY A 19 2.82 32.25 4.03
C GLY A 19 1.76 31.56 3.16
N CYS A 20 1.84 31.81 1.86
CA CYS A 20 1.07 31.12 0.87
C CYS A 20 1.57 29.67 0.86
N ASN A 21 1.01 28.84 1.73
CA ASN A 21 1.03 27.39 1.52
C ASN A 21 0.26 27.18 0.22
N SER A 22 0.99 27.03 -0.88
CA SER A 22 0.47 26.48 -2.12
C SER A 22 0.06 25.04 -1.87
N LEU A 23 -1.12 24.86 -1.28
CA LEU A 23 -1.84 23.60 -1.35
C LEU A 23 -2.11 23.38 -2.84
N ASN A 24 -1.43 22.40 -3.42
CA ASN A 24 -1.68 21.96 -4.78
C ASN A 24 -3.19 21.84 -5.03
N PRO A 25 -3.76 22.48 -6.06
CA PRO A 25 -5.18 22.35 -6.40
C PRO A 25 -5.59 20.91 -6.80
N SER A 26 -4.64 19.97 -6.87
CA SER A 26 -4.87 18.54 -7.14
C SER A 26 -5.48 17.73 -5.98
N ARG A 27 -5.74 18.34 -4.81
CA ARG A 27 -6.28 17.60 -3.65
C ARG A 27 -7.77 17.26 -3.74
N GLU A 28 -8.52 17.84 -4.69
CA GLU A 28 -9.87 17.38 -5.07
C GLU A 28 -9.84 16.56 -6.37
N GLY A 29 -8.75 15.83 -6.62
CA GLY A 29 -8.51 15.12 -7.88
C GLY A 29 -9.57 14.07 -8.23
N GLY A 30 -9.66 13.76 -9.52
CA GLY A 30 -10.58 12.78 -10.10
C GLY A 30 -10.46 11.36 -9.53
N PHE A 31 -11.29 10.43 -10.02
CA PHE A 31 -11.25 9.03 -9.59
C PHE A 31 -9.94 8.36 -9.99
N VAL A 32 -9.44 7.42 -9.18
CA VAL A 32 -8.29 6.60 -9.58
C VAL A 32 -8.76 5.51 -10.54
N GLU A 33 -8.15 5.44 -11.72
CA GLU A 33 -8.47 4.52 -12.79
C GLU A 33 -7.21 3.77 -13.25
N VAL A 34 -7.39 2.63 -13.94
CA VAL A 34 -6.30 2.04 -14.73
C VAL A 34 -5.98 3.00 -15.88
N SER A 35 -4.71 3.33 -16.06
CA SER A 35 -4.31 4.27 -17.12
C SER A 35 -4.63 3.72 -18.50
N LYS A 36 -5.25 4.56 -19.33
CA LYS A 36 -5.56 4.26 -20.74
C LYS A 36 -4.32 4.30 -21.63
N GLU A 37 -3.29 5.07 -21.23
CA GLU A 37 -2.01 5.16 -21.93
C GLU A 37 -1.17 3.90 -21.71
N ASN A 38 -1.14 3.40 -20.47
CA ASN A 38 -0.44 2.15 -20.13
C ASN A 38 -1.13 1.45 -18.96
N PRO A 39 -1.79 0.30 -19.19
CA PRO A 39 -2.63 -0.35 -18.18
C PRO A 39 -1.83 -0.93 -16.99
N ARG A 40 -0.48 -0.92 -17.04
CA ARG A 40 0.35 -1.30 -15.89
C ARG A 40 0.36 -0.27 -14.77
N TYR A 41 -0.22 0.90 -14.96
CA TYR A 41 -0.17 2.02 -14.01
C TYR A 41 -1.55 2.63 -13.77
N PHE A 42 -1.63 3.48 -12.75
CA PHE A 42 -2.84 4.23 -12.43
C PHE A 42 -2.75 5.68 -12.92
N ALA A 43 -3.91 6.24 -13.22
CA ALA A 43 -4.11 7.67 -13.48
C ALA A 43 -5.33 8.17 -12.72
N LEU A 44 -5.42 9.47 -12.50
CA LEU A 44 -6.68 10.10 -12.12
C LEU A 44 -7.55 10.28 -13.37
N SER A 45 -8.86 10.42 -13.18
CA SER A 45 -9.82 10.60 -14.29
C SER A 45 -9.59 11.88 -15.11
N ASP A 46 -8.77 12.82 -14.63
CA ASP A 46 -8.30 14.00 -15.38
C ASP A 46 -7.06 13.74 -16.25
N GLY A 47 -6.53 12.50 -16.22
CA GLY A 47 -5.34 12.05 -16.95
C GLY A 47 -4.02 12.21 -16.20
N SER A 48 -4.00 12.83 -15.01
CA SER A 48 -2.77 12.97 -14.23
C SER A 48 -2.31 11.62 -13.66
N ALA A 49 -1.00 11.42 -13.54
CA ALA A 49 -0.44 10.18 -13.00
C ALA A 49 -0.79 10.01 -11.51
N TYR A 50 -1.09 8.77 -11.10
CA TYR A 50 -1.30 8.44 -9.70
C TYR A 50 -0.40 7.28 -9.27
N ILE A 51 0.43 7.53 -8.26
CA ILE A 51 1.27 6.52 -7.62
C ILE A 51 0.77 6.39 -6.18
N PRO A 52 0.22 5.23 -5.75
CA PRO A 52 -0.15 5.05 -4.35
C PRO A 52 1.13 4.95 -3.50
N ILE A 53 1.21 5.82 -2.49
CA ILE A 53 2.33 5.97 -1.55
C ILE A 53 1.73 5.88 -0.15
N GLY A 54 1.96 4.76 0.52
CA GLY A 54 1.42 4.55 1.86
C GLY A 54 1.56 3.12 2.36
N TYR A 55 0.80 2.80 3.40
CA TYR A 55 0.85 1.49 4.06
C TYR A 55 -0.56 1.09 4.54
N ASN A 56 -0.70 -0.17 4.97
CA ASN A 56 -1.97 -0.69 5.46
C ASN A 56 -2.33 -0.04 6.82
N LEU A 57 -3.54 0.50 6.98
CA LEU A 57 -4.06 1.10 8.21
C LEU A 57 -5.41 0.44 8.55
N CYS A 58 -5.41 -0.88 8.76
CA CYS A 58 -6.65 -1.64 8.65
C CYS A 58 -7.70 -1.26 9.70
N PHE A 59 -7.25 -0.94 10.92
CA PHE A 59 -8.10 -0.55 12.04
C PHE A 59 -7.27 0.11 13.14
N PRO A 60 -7.89 0.91 14.03
CA PRO A 60 -7.20 1.41 15.22
C PRO A 60 -6.85 0.23 16.13
N ARG A 61 -5.57 -0.04 16.35
CA ARG A 61 -5.18 -1.15 17.23
C ARG A 61 -5.48 -0.83 18.68
N TYR A 62 -5.75 -1.89 19.45
CA TYR A 62 -6.23 -1.81 20.82
C TYR A 62 -7.58 -1.10 20.96
N TRP A 63 -8.36 -0.97 19.88
CA TRP A 63 -9.68 -0.33 19.87
C TRP A 63 -10.60 -0.78 21.02
N SER A 64 -10.54 -2.05 21.42
CA SER A 64 -11.40 -2.60 22.49
C SER A 64 -11.05 -2.07 23.88
N LYS A 65 -9.91 -1.40 24.02
CA LYS A 65 -9.42 -0.76 25.26
C LYS A 65 -9.44 0.77 25.17
N LEU A 66 -9.87 1.33 24.06
CA LEU A 66 -9.87 2.75 23.77
C LEU A 66 -11.31 3.24 23.57
N SER A 67 -11.56 4.49 23.93
CA SER A 67 -12.76 5.20 23.50
C SER A 67 -12.77 5.39 21.98
N VAL A 68 -13.94 5.69 21.43
CA VAL A 68 -14.08 6.03 20.00
C VAL A 68 -13.23 7.25 19.65
N GLU A 69 -13.14 8.24 20.54
CA GLU A 69 -12.33 9.45 20.31
C GLU A 69 -10.83 9.17 20.31
N GLU A 70 -10.33 8.34 21.22
CA GLU A 70 -8.92 7.92 21.20
C GLU A 70 -8.59 7.13 19.93
N CYS A 71 -9.51 6.27 19.47
CA CYS A 71 -9.36 5.56 18.19
C CYS A 71 -9.24 6.55 17.02
N PHE A 72 -10.07 7.59 16.97
CA PHE A 72 -10.02 8.58 15.90
C PHE A 72 -8.81 9.51 16.00
N ALA A 73 -8.36 9.86 17.20
CA ALA A 73 -7.11 10.60 17.39
C ALA A 73 -5.91 9.81 16.83
N MET A 74 -5.88 8.48 17.03
CA MET A 74 -4.89 7.59 16.44
C MET A 74 -4.98 7.58 14.90
N ILE A 75 -6.18 7.36 14.35
CA ILE A 75 -6.41 7.35 12.89
C ILE A 75 -5.97 8.67 12.25
N GLU A 76 -6.38 9.80 12.82
CA GLU A 76 -6.02 11.13 12.33
C GLU A 76 -4.52 11.37 12.42
N THR A 77 -3.85 10.92 13.49
CA THR A 77 -2.39 11.03 13.61
C THR A 77 -1.68 10.25 12.51
N HIS A 78 -2.13 9.03 12.20
CA HIS A 78 -1.60 8.25 11.07
C HIS A 78 -1.77 8.99 9.74
N MET A 79 -3.00 9.46 9.44
CA MET A 79 -3.29 10.16 8.19
C MET A 79 -2.49 11.46 8.06
N LYS A 80 -2.37 12.24 9.13
CA LYS A 80 -1.54 13.44 9.16
C LYS A 80 -0.08 13.10 8.86
N ASN A 81 0.49 12.11 9.53
CA ASN A 81 1.87 11.70 9.33
C ASN A 81 2.13 11.19 7.90
N ILE A 82 1.19 10.45 7.32
CA ILE A 82 1.25 10.00 5.93
C ILE A 82 1.28 11.22 4.99
N ALA A 83 0.31 12.11 5.12
CA ALA A 83 0.16 13.28 4.24
C ALA A 83 1.34 14.27 4.35
N GLU A 84 1.83 14.54 5.56
CA GLU A 84 2.98 15.43 5.80
C GLU A 84 4.30 14.86 5.23
N ASN A 85 4.34 13.55 4.94
CA ASN A 85 5.48 12.89 4.31
C ASN A 85 5.21 12.53 2.83
N GLY A 86 4.22 13.17 2.20
CA GLY A 86 3.93 12.98 0.77
C GLY A 86 3.19 11.69 0.42
N GLY A 87 2.74 10.93 1.44
CA GLY A 87 1.88 9.78 1.24
C GLY A 87 0.44 10.18 0.92
N ASN A 88 -0.26 9.31 0.19
CA ASN A 88 -1.57 9.59 -0.39
C ASN A 88 -2.49 8.36 -0.42
N TYR A 89 -2.16 7.30 0.30
CA TYR A 89 -2.86 6.01 0.25
C TYR A 89 -2.92 5.30 1.61
N VAL A 90 -4.07 4.69 1.91
CA VAL A 90 -4.25 3.71 2.99
C VAL A 90 -5.22 2.60 2.58
N ARG A 91 -5.20 1.49 3.32
CA ARG A 91 -6.20 0.43 3.26
C ARG A 91 -6.87 0.23 4.62
N ILE A 92 -8.19 0.02 4.63
CA ILE A 92 -8.99 -0.34 5.82
C ILE A 92 -9.65 -1.71 5.70
N TRP A 93 -9.96 -2.33 6.84
CA TRP A 93 -10.87 -3.48 6.92
C TRP A 93 -12.22 -3.04 7.46
N ALA A 94 -13.20 -2.83 6.57
CA ALA A 94 -14.52 -2.33 6.93
C ALA A 94 -15.33 -3.31 7.78
N SER A 95 -15.04 -4.61 7.71
CA SER A 95 -15.67 -5.59 8.62
C SER A 95 -14.96 -5.82 9.94
N HIS A 96 -13.87 -5.11 10.23
CA HIS A 96 -13.25 -5.17 11.54
C HIS A 96 -14.24 -4.63 12.61
N PRO A 97 -14.34 -5.22 13.83
CA PRO A 97 -15.37 -4.87 14.80
C PRO A 97 -15.52 -3.38 15.15
N PHE A 98 -14.45 -2.59 15.04
CA PHE A 98 -14.55 -1.13 15.22
C PHE A 98 -15.46 -0.45 14.17
N TYR A 99 -15.47 -0.95 12.93
CA TYR A 99 -16.19 -0.44 11.75
C TYR A 99 -17.40 -1.29 11.34
N GLU A 100 -17.47 -2.55 11.77
CA GLU A 100 -18.50 -3.51 11.29
C GLU A 100 -19.91 -2.94 11.43
N ILE A 101 -20.61 -2.83 10.30
CA ILE A 101 -21.94 -2.24 10.20
C ILE A 101 -23.04 -3.28 10.44
N GLU A 102 -22.78 -4.57 10.25
CA GLU A 102 -23.69 -5.66 10.57
C GLU A 102 -23.19 -6.38 11.83
N ASP A 103 -23.12 -5.65 12.95
CA ASP A 103 -22.52 -6.15 14.19
C ASP A 103 -23.45 -7.03 15.03
N SER A 104 -24.77 -6.92 14.83
CA SER A 104 -25.79 -7.68 15.56
C SER A 104 -26.30 -8.90 14.80
N ARG A 105 -26.82 -8.70 13.58
CA ARG A 105 -27.29 -9.75 12.67
C ARG A 105 -27.17 -9.31 11.22
N ALA A 106 -27.18 -10.26 10.29
CA ALA A 106 -27.20 -9.98 8.86
C ALA A 106 -28.37 -9.04 8.46
N GLY A 107 -28.08 -8.06 7.61
CA GLY A 107 -29.05 -7.07 7.12
C GLY A 107 -29.46 -6.00 8.15
N ALA A 108 -28.98 -6.04 9.39
CA ALA A 108 -29.24 -5.03 10.40
C ALA A 108 -28.06 -4.06 10.53
N TYR A 109 -28.16 -2.94 9.81
CA TYR A 109 -27.06 -1.98 9.69
C TYR A 109 -27.03 -0.98 10.85
N ASN A 110 -25.92 -0.94 11.57
CA ASN A 110 -25.70 -0.07 12.72
C ASN A 110 -25.37 1.37 12.28
N PRO A 111 -26.23 2.36 12.56
CA PRO A 111 -26.02 3.74 12.14
C PRO A 111 -24.80 4.39 12.80
N GLN A 112 -24.42 3.99 14.02
CA GLN A 112 -23.24 4.52 14.69
C GLN A 112 -21.95 4.03 14.02
N LYS A 113 -21.93 2.80 13.52
CA LYS A 113 -20.77 2.22 12.81
C LYS A 113 -20.63 2.82 11.41
N LEU A 114 -21.75 3.07 10.73
CA LEU A 114 -21.78 3.86 9.51
C LEU A 114 -21.21 5.27 9.73
N ALA A 115 -21.60 5.96 10.81
CA ALA A 115 -21.04 7.27 11.14
C ALA A 115 -19.53 7.23 11.43
N ARG A 116 -18.98 6.10 11.91
CA ARG A 116 -17.53 5.94 12.06
C ARG A 116 -16.83 5.85 10.71
N LEU A 117 -17.40 5.14 9.75
CA LEU A 117 -16.88 5.10 8.37
C LEU A 117 -16.97 6.49 7.71
N ASP A 118 -18.06 7.22 7.92
CA ASP A 118 -18.20 8.60 7.43
C ASP A 118 -17.09 9.50 8.01
N ARG A 119 -16.81 9.41 9.31
CA ARG A 119 -15.71 10.16 9.95
C ARG A 119 -14.34 9.73 9.43
N PHE A 120 -14.11 8.45 9.18
CA PHE A 120 -12.86 7.95 8.59
C PHE A 120 -12.64 8.52 7.19
N MET A 121 -13.66 8.45 6.32
CA MET A 121 -13.59 8.98 4.96
C MET A 121 -13.42 10.51 4.96
N GLY A 122 -14.07 11.22 5.90
CA GLY A 122 -13.87 12.65 6.09
C GLY A 122 -12.43 13.02 6.46
N LEU A 123 -11.78 12.24 7.34
CA LEU A 123 -10.35 12.41 7.64
C LEU A 123 -9.48 12.10 6.43
N ALA A 124 -9.74 11.01 5.71
CA ALA A 124 -8.99 10.66 4.50
C ALA A 124 -9.05 11.79 3.46
N LYS A 125 -10.24 12.35 3.22
CA LYS A 125 -10.44 13.51 2.35
C LYS A 125 -9.70 14.75 2.86
N LYS A 126 -9.80 15.07 4.16
CA LYS A 126 -9.07 16.20 4.80
C LYS A 126 -7.56 16.15 4.54
N TYR A 127 -6.99 14.94 4.57
CA TYR A 127 -5.54 14.72 4.39
C TYR A 127 -5.14 14.38 2.95
N GLY A 128 -6.08 14.33 1.99
CA GLY A 128 -5.80 14.02 0.59
C GLY A 128 -5.35 12.57 0.37
N ILE A 129 -5.86 11.64 1.18
CA ILE A 129 -5.51 10.22 1.17
C ILE A 129 -6.61 9.41 0.48
N ARG A 130 -6.23 8.58 -0.49
CA ARG A 130 -7.13 7.61 -1.12
C ARG A 130 -7.22 6.33 -0.29
N VAL A 131 -8.39 5.70 -0.26
CA VAL A 131 -8.69 4.59 0.64
C VAL A 131 -9.06 3.35 -0.17
N LYS A 132 -8.30 2.26 0.01
CA LYS A 132 -8.75 0.91 -0.38
C LYS A 132 -9.63 0.35 0.72
N ILE A 133 -10.91 0.12 0.43
CA ILE A 133 -11.90 -0.37 1.40
C ILE A 133 -12.02 -1.89 1.23
N CYS A 134 -11.42 -2.65 2.15
CA CYS A 134 -11.64 -4.09 2.23
C CYS A 134 -12.98 -4.37 2.89
N LEU A 135 -13.92 -4.91 2.12
CA LEU A 135 -15.29 -5.14 2.55
C LEU A 135 -15.33 -6.26 3.58
N GLU A 136 -14.75 -7.43 3.27
CA GLU A 136 -14.78 -8.59 4.15
C GLU A 136 -13.40 -9.15 4.50
N HIS A 137 -13.26 -9.78 5.66
CA HIS A 137 -12.02 -10.45 6.09
C HIS A 137 -12.23 -11.73 6.91
N PHE A 138 -13.47 -12.11 7.21
CA PHE A 138 -13.72 -13.34 7.96
C PHE A 138 -13.42 -14.57 7.11
N ARG A 139 -13.01 -15.66 7.75
CA ARG A 139 -12.70 -16.94 7.11
C ARG A 139 -13.80 -17.97 7.37
N ASN A 140 -14.57 -17.77 8.44
CA ASN A 140 -15.64 -18.66 8.89
C ASN A 140 -16.80 -17.86 9.50
N ILE A 141 -18.03 -18.37 9.39
CA ILE A 141 -19.19 -17.80 10.08
C ILE A 141 -19.16 -18.16 11.58
N LYS A 142 -18.83 -19.42 11.89
CA LYS A 142 -18.75 -19.96 13.26
C LYS A 142 -17.46 -20.74 13.52
N ASP A 143 -17.09 -20.87 14.80
CA ASP A 143 -16.02 -21.73 15.34
C ASP A 143 -14.81 -21.89 14.41
N TYR A 144 -14.06 -20.81 14.24
CA TYR A 144 -12.78 -20.89 13.55
C TYR A 144 -11.80 -21.72 14.37
N LYS A 145 -11.45 -22.90 13.87
CA LYS A 145 -10.28 -23.64 14.34
C LYS A 145 -9.06 -23.12 13.58
N PRO A 146 -8.18 -22.31 14.21
CA PRO A 146 -6.98 -21.84 13.55
C PRO A 146 -6.17 -23.04 13.07
N ALA A 147 -5.57 -22.92 11.88
CA ALA A 147 -4.55 -23.88 11.47
C ALA A 147 -3.41 -23.87 12.50
N GLU A 148 -2.58 -24.91 12.53
CA GLU A 148 -1.55 -25.05 13.57
C GLU A 148 -0.60 -23.84 13.63
N ASN A 149 -0.36 -23.22 12.48
CA ASN A 149 0.42 -22.00 12.33
C ASN A 149 -0.26 -20.71 12.81
N GLU A 150 -1.53 -20.77 13.16
CA GLU A 150 -2.36 -19.61 13.52
C GLU A 150 -2.77 -19.64 14.98
N ARG A 151 -2.25 -20.59 15.78
CA ARG A 151 -2.58 -20.76 17.21
C ARG A 151 -2.28 -19.53 18.08
N GLY A 152 -1.55 -18.54 17.55
CA GLY A 152 -1.28 -17.24 18.19
C GLY A 152 -2.15 -16.06 17.68
N LEU A 153 -2.94 -16.26 16.62
CA LEU A 153 -3.86 -15.24 16.11
C LEU A 153 -5.15 -15.25 16.96
N ASN A 154 -5.73 -14.07 17.18
CA ASN A 154 -7.05 -13.98 17.81
C ASN A 154 -8.08 -14.56 16.82
N SER A 155 -8.45 -15.83 16.97
CA SER A 155 -9.32 -16.57 16.05
C SER A 155 -10.70 -15.92 15.86
N ASN A 156 -11.17 -15.18 16.87
CA ASN A 156 -12.40 -14.39 16.79
C ASN A 156 -12.29 -13.20 15.83
N ALA A 157 -11.07 -12.77 15.46
CA ALA A 157 -10.86 -11.71 14.48
C ALA A 157 -11.17 -12.17 13.05
N PHE A 158 -11.35 -13.47 12.80
CA PHE A 158 -11.68 -14.01 11.48
C PHE A 158 -13.03 -14.73 11.46
N SER A 159 -13.90 -14.48 12.44
CA SER A 159 -15.25 -15.02 12.49
C SER A 159 -16.32 -13.96 12.17
N ARG A 160 -17.51 -14.39 11.73
CA ARG A 160 -18.67 -13.52 11.46
C ARG A 160 -19.91 -14.00 12.25
N PRO A 161 -19.94 -13.78 13.58
CA PRO A 161 -21.01 -14.29 14.44
C PRO A 161 -22.39 -13.71 14.11
N ALA A 162 -22.48 -12.50 13.55
CA ALA A 162 -23.74 -11.92 13.08
C ALA A 162 -24.46 -12.74 12.00
N TYR A 163 -23.77 -13.70 11.37
CA TYR A 163 -24.33 -14.60 10.36
C TYR A 163 -24.61 -16.01 10.93
N ASP A 164 -24.44 -16.21 12.25
CA ASP A 164 -24.76 -17.49 12.88
C ASP A 164 -26.25 -17.83 12.73
N GLY A 165 -26.55 -19.09 12.44
CA GLY A 165 -27.89 -19.56 12.09
C GLY A 165 -28.39 -19.17 10.69
N GLU A 166 -27.74 -18.24 9.98
CA GLU A 166 -28.15 -17.83 8.63
C GLU A 166 -27.73 -18.82 7.54
N PHE A 167 -26.61 -19.51 7.77
CA PHE A 167 -25.99 -20.49 6.86
C PHE A 167 -25.38 -21.65 7.66
N LYS A 168 -25.43 -22.86 7.11
CA LYS A 168 -24.84 -24.07 7.73
C LYS A 168 -23.32 -24.11 7.59
N SER A 169 -22.77 -23.50 6.54
CA SER A 169 -21.34 -23.47 6.23
C SER A 169 -20.95 -22.26 5.36
N MET A 170 -19.65 -22.01 5.22
CA MET A 170 -19.15 -21.03 4.25
C MET A 170 -19.47 -21.44 2.80
N ASP A 171 -19.50 -22.73 2.49
CA ASP A 171 -19.93 -23.21 1.16
C ASP A 171 -21.37 -22.79 0.84
N GLU A 172 -22.30 -22.92 1.80
CA GLU A 172 -23.68 -22.44 1.61
C GLU A 172 -23.72 -20.93 1.45
N TYR A 173 -22.92 -20.19 2.22
CA TYR A 173 -22.81 -18.73 2.07
C TYR A 173 -22.35 -18.32 0.67
N PHE A 174 -21.28 -18.92 0.14
CA PHE A 174 -20.74 -18.57 -1.17
C PHE A 174 -21.61 -19.05 -2.34
N SER A 175 -22.28 -20.20 -2.20
CA SER A 175 -23.05 -20.81 -3.29
C SER A 175 -24.50 -20.35 -3.36
N SER A 176 -25.13 -20.01 -2.22
CA SER A 176 -26.54 -19.62 -2.16
C SER A 176 -26.79 -18.20 -2.66
N GLN A 177 -27.96 -17.96 -3.24
CA GLN A 177 -28.41 -16.62 -3.62
C GLN A 177 -28.50 -15.70 -2.39
N LYS A 178 -28.95 -16.23 -1.26
CA LYS A 178 -29.04 -15.50 0.02
C LYS A 178 -27.69 -14.93 0.47
N GLY A 179 -26.62 -15.73 0.45
CA GLY A 179 -25.30 -15.25 0.87
C GLY A 179 -24.70 -14.22 -0.11
N LYS A 180 -24.91 -14.44 -1.41
CA LYS A 180 -24.56 -13.46 -2.46
C LYS A 180 -25.31 -12.13 -2.29
N ASP A 181 -26.58 -12.18 -1.93
CA ASP A 181 -27.39 -10.98 -1.66
C ASP A 181 -26.99 -10.28 -0.37
N PHE A 182 -26.67 -11.01 0.70
CA PHE A 182 -26.15 -10.41 1.94
C PHE A 182 -24.86 -9.62 1.66
N TYR A 183 -23.92 -10.23 0.95
CA TYR A 183 -22.68 -9.56 0.56
C TYR A 183 -22.96 -8.31 -0.30
N PHE A 184 -23.77 -8.45 -1.35
CA PHE A 184 -24.03 -7.34 -2.26
C PHE A 184 -24.79 -6.20 -1.61
N ASN A 185 -25.77 -6.48 -0.74
CA ASN A 185 -26.52 -5.45 -0.03
C ASN A 185 -25.62 -4.67 0.94
N ARG A 186 -24.71 -5.36 1.63
CA ARG A 186 -23.68 -4.73 2.45
C ARG A 186 -22.78 -3.81 1.63
N PHE A 187 -22.28 -4.29 0.48
CA PHE A 187 -21.54 -3.44 -0.47
C PHE A 187 -22.37 -2.24 -0.90
N LYS A 188 -23.63 -2.44 -1.30
CA LYS A 188 -24.51 -1.41 -1.83
C LYS A 188 -24.73 -0.27 -0.84
N ILE A 189 -24.83 -0.54 0.46
CA ILE A 189 -24.99 0.50 1.48
C ILE A 189 -23.75 1.38 1.62
N LEU A 190 -22.56 0.78 1.55
CA LEU A 190 -21.32 1.55 1.55
C LEU A 190 -21.13 2.29 0.22
N PHE A 191 -21.51 1.65 -0.89
CA PHE A 191 -21.45 2.23 -2.23
C PHE A 191 -22.43 3.41 -2.39
N ASP A 192 -23.61 3.36 -1.81
CA ASP A 192 -24.55 4.49 -1.85
C ASP A 192 -24.02 5.72 -1.12
N ARG A 193 -23.09 5.52 -0.18
CA ARG A 193 -22.41 6.61 0.55
C ARG A 193 -21.15 7.08 -0.17
N TYR A 194 -20.33 6.17 -0.69
CA TYR A 194 -18.97 6.47 -1.14
C TYR A 194 -18.72 6.18 -2.62
N GLY A 195 -19.69 5.64 -3.37
CA GLY A 195 -19.56 5.22 -4.77
C GLY A 195 -19.32 6.34 -5.77
N ASN A 196 -19.58 7.59 -5.37
CA ASN A 196 -19.26 8.80 -6.12
C ASN A 196 -18.18 9.65 -5.43
N ASP A 197 -17.51 9.12 -4.40
CA ASP A 197 -16.43 9.81 -3.70
C ASP A 197 -15.07 9.40 -4.30
N PRO A 198 -14.30 10.31 -4.93
CA PRO A 198 -12.98 9.98 -5.45
C PRO A 198 -11.98 9.62 -4.35
N THR A 199 -12.27 9.87 -3.08
CA THR A 199 -11.45 9.42 -1.95
C THR A 199 -11.31 7.89 -1.91
N VAL A 200 -12.24 7.13 -2.48
CA VAL A 200 -12.09 5.67 -2.62
C VAL A 200 -11.09 5.36 -3.74
N PHE A 201 -10.00 4.69 -3.39
CA PHE A 201 -9.04 4.12 -4.34
C PHE A 201 -9.61 2.87 -5.02
N ALA A 202 -10.08 1.92 -4.21
CA ALA A 202 -10.64 0.66 -4.70
C ALA A 202 -11.53 0.00 -3.65
N TRP A 203 -12.48 -0.80 -4.12
CA TRP A 203 -13.25 -1.76 -3.32
C TRP A 203 -12.54 -3.11 -3.36
N GLU A 204 -12.01 -3.55 -2.23
CA GLU A 204 -11.47 -4.89 -2.09
C GLU A 204 -12.55 -5.81 -1.56
N LEU A 205 -12.89 -6.84 -2.33
CA LEU A 205 -14.04 -7.67 -2.01
C LEU A 205 -13.83 -8.47 -0.72
N TRP A 206 -12.67 -9.12 -0.61
CA TRP A 206 -12.32 -9.94 0.53
C TRP A 206 -10.80 -9.89 0.77
N ASN A 207 -10.40 -9.82 2.03
CA ASN A 207 -9.02 -10.02 2.43
C ASN A 207 -8.67 -11.51 2.33
N GLU A 208 -7.67 -11.85 1.53
CA GLU A 208 -7.11 -13.20 1.44
C GLU A 208 -8.16 -14.29 1.22
N GLN A 209 -9.01 -14.14 0.20
CA GLN A 209 -10.19 -14.99 -0.01
C GLN A 209 -9.87 -16.50 -0.08
N ASN A 210 -8.64 -16.88 -0.46
CA ASN A 210 -8.23 -18.29 -0.55
C ASN A 210 -8.03 -18.94 0.84
N THR A 211 -8.18 -18.17 1.92
CA THR A 211 -8.08 -18.64 3.31
C THR A 211 -9.47 -18.89 3.93
N VAL A 212 -10.55 -18.62 3.21
CA VAL A 212 -11.91 -18.93 3.67
C VAL A 212 -12.14 -20.44 3.68
N ASN A 213 -12.90 -20.92 4.64
CA ASN A 213 -13.17 -22.36 4.81
C ASN A 213 -14.32 -22.83 3.90
N ALA A 214 -14.15 -22.69 2.60
CA ALA A 214 -15.09 -23.14 1.57
C ALA A 214 -14.36 -23.81 0.41
N ASN A 215 -15.09 -24.56 -0.41
CA ASN A 215 -14.55 -25.11 -1.64
C ASN A 215 -14.09 -23.97 -2.58
N GLY A 216 -12.84 -24.04 -3.04
CA GLY A 216 -12.26 -23.02 -3.92
C GLY A 216 -13.00 -22.80 -5.24
N GLU A 217 -13.76 -23.78 -5.74
CA GLU A 217 -14.64 -23.61 -6.91
C GLU A 217 -15.87 -22.75 -6.59
N ASN A 218 -16.46 -22.93 -5.41
CA ASN A 218 -17.58 -22.09 -4.96
C ASN A 218 -17.12 -20.64 -4.76
N VAL A 219 -15.95 -20.43 -4.16
CA VAL A 219 -15.35 -19.10 -3.99
C VAL A 219 -15.06 -18.46 -5.34
N LYS A 220 -14.52 -19.24 -6.30
CA LYS A 220 -14.20 -18.76 -7.66
C LYS A 220 -15.45 -18.34 -8.44
N ARG A 221 -16.50 -19.17 -8.43
CA ARG A 221 -17.80 -18.82 -9.04
C ARG A 221 -18.41 -17.59 -8.39
N TRP A 222 -18.40 -17.54 -7.06
CA TRP A 222 -18.88 -16.37 -6.32
C TRP A 222 -18.11 -15.10 -6.70
N GLN A 223 -16.77 -15.17 -6.82
CA GLN A 223 -15.95 -14.02 -7.20
C GLN A 223 -16.36 -13.49 -8.58
N GLU A 224 -16.54 -14.37 -9.57
CA GLU A 224 -16.92 -13.98 -10.93
C GLU A 224 -18.32 -13.35 -10.95
N GLU A 225 -19.26 -13.93 -10.23
CA GLU A 225 -20.61 -13.36 -10.08
C GLU A 225 -20.59 -12.00 -9.36
N MET A 226 -19.77 -11.83 -8.32
CA MET A 226 -19.66 -10.56 -7.59
C MET A 226 -18.97 -9.49 -8.43
N PHE A 227 -17.91 -9.80 -9.18
CA PHE A 227 -17.34 -8.85 -10.13
C PHE A 227 -18.37 -8.42 -11.18
N ALA A 228 -19.13 -9.35 -11.76
CA ALA A 228 -20.18 -9.02 -12.72
C ALA A 228 -21.28 -8.15 -12.10
N ARG A 229 -21.76 -8.50 -10.90
CA ARG A 229 -22.82 -7.78 -10.22
C ARG A 229 -22.39 -6.38 -9.78
N ILE A 230 -21.18 -6.25 -9.22
CA ILE A 230 -20.63 -4.97 -8.75
C ILE A 230 -20.28 -4.06 -9.93
N SER A 231 -19.66 -4.58 -10.99
CA SER A 231 -19.40 -3.79 -12.20
C SER A 231 -20.69 -3.28 -12.86
N GLY A 232 -21.85 -3.91 -12.60
CA GLY A 232 -23.16 -3.39 -12.98
C GLY A 232 -23.49 -2.01 -12.41
N VAL A 233 -22.97 -1.67 -11.22
CA VAL A 233 -23.25 -0.41 -10.51
C VAL A 233 -22.00 0.47 -10.28
N CYS A 234 -20.86 -0.13 -9.97
CA CYS A 234 -19.58 0.55 -9.75
C CYS A 234 -18.88 0.78 -11.09
N LYS A 235 -18.94 2.02 -11.59
CA LYS A 235 -18.40 2.39 -12.91
C LYS A 235 -17.17 3.29 -12.86
N LYS A 236 -16.86 3.87 -11.70
CA LYS A 236 -15.84 4.92 -11.54
C LYS A 236 -14.68 4.54 -10.62
N GLN A 237 -14.83 3.45 -9.86
CA GLN A 237 -13.87 3.04 -8.83
C GLN A 237 -13.43 1.61 -9.12
N LEU A 238 -12.18 1.32 -8.80
CA LEU A 238 -11.57 0.02 -9.01
C LEU A 238 -12.18 -1.04 -8.08
N VAL A 239 -12.26 -2.27 -8.56
CA VAL A 239 -12.69 -3.44 -7.81
C VAL A 239 -11.60 -4.50 -7.88
N VAL A 240 -11.18 -4.95 -6.70
CA VAL A 240 -10.09 -5.91 -6.53
C VAL A 240 -10.52 -6.99 -5.56
N ASN A 241 -9.91 -8.17 -5.63
CA ASN A 241 -9.97 -9.15 -4.56
C ASN A 241 -8.54 -9.61 -4.23
N SER A 242 -8.25 -10.05 -3.00
CA SER A 242 -6.89 -10.45 -2.62
C SER A 242 -6.78 -11.94 -2.28
N CYS A 243 -5.54 -12.44 -2.34
CA CYS A 243 -5.15 -13.75 -1.85
C CYS A 243 -4.10 -13.58 -0.74
N GLY A 244 -3.94 -14.59 0.11
CA GLY A 244 -2.91 -14.65 1.14
C GLY A 244 -1.50 -14.63 0.58
N SER A 245 -0.52 -14.66 1.48
CA SER A 245 0.91 -14.58 1.12
C SER A 245 1.28 -15.57 0.00
N PHE A 246 1.96 -15.08 -1.03
CA PHE A 246 2.56 -15.89 -2.09
C PHE A 246 3.85 -16.50 -1.55
N ASP A 247 3.71 -17.61 -0.84
CA ASP A 247 4.78 -18.22 -0.04
C ASP A 247 5.02 -19.70 -0.35
N GLY A 248 4.31 -20.27 -1.33
CA GLY A 248 4.41 -21.68 -1.71
C GLY A 248 3.63 -22.06 -2.96
N ARG A 249 3.69 -23.35 -3.32
CA ARG A 249 3.03 -23.89 -4.52
C ARG A 249 1.51 -23.77 -4.43
N GLY A 250 0.95 -24.02 -3.24
CA GLY A 250 -0.49 -23.87 -2.99
C GLY A 250 -0.96 -22.42 -3.17
N ALA A 251 -0.18 -21.46 -2.65
CA ALA A 251 -0.46 -20.05 -2.85
C ALA A 251 -0.39 -19.67 -4.34
N ARG A 252 0.65 -20.09 -5.07
CA ARG A 252 0.76 -19.86 -6.53
C ARG A 252 -0.48 -20.35 -7.28
N ALA A 253 -0.94 -21.57 -7.00
CA ALA A 253 -2.13 -22.12 -7.62
C ALA A 253 -3.40 -21.30 -7.30
N ALA A 254 -3.51 -20.75 -6.08
CA ALA A 254 -4.59 -19.84 -5.73
C ALA A 254 -4.53 -18.52 -6.53
N TYR A 255 -3.35 -17.90 -6.65
CA TYR A 255 -3.18 -16.70 -7.47
C TYR A 255 -3.52 -16.96 -8.94
N GLU A 256 -3.04 -18.05 -9.53
CA GLU A 256 -3.40 -18.43 -10.90
C GLU A 256 -4.92 -18.61 -11.05
N ARG A 257 -5.59 -19.27 -10.09
CA ARG A 257 -7.05 -19.48 -10.10
C ARG A 257 -7.85 -18.17 -9.99
N PHE A 258 -7.50 -17.30 -9.05
CA PHE A 258 -8.33 -16.13 -8.73
C PHE A 258 -7.98 -14.87 -9.53
N TYR A 259 -6.78 -14.81 -10.12
CA TYR A 259 -6.35 -13.67 -10.92
C TYR A 259 -6.32 -13.92 -12.41
N LYS A 260 -5.82 -15.08 -12.89
CA LYS A 260 -5.63 -15.28 -14.34
C LYS A 260 -6.98 -15.27 -15.06
N GLY A 261 -7.11 -14.39 -16.05
CA GLY A 261 -8.33 -14.26 -16.85
C GLY A 261 -9.57 -13.75 -16.10
N THR A 262 -9.41 -13.15 -14.91
CA THR A 262 -10.52 -12.62 -14.12
C THR A 262 -10.67 -11.11 -14.26
N ALA A 263 -11.83 -10.59 -13.89
CA ALA A 263 -12.12 -9.15 -13.84
C ALA A 263 -11.43 -8.40 -12.68
N ASN A 264 -10.50 -9.05 -11.97
CA ASN A 264 -9.75 -8.43 -10.89
C ASN A 264 -8.83 -7.33 -11.47
N GLU A 265 -9.16 -6.07 -11.24
CA GLU A 265 -8.57 -4.92 -11.95
C GLU A 265 -7.13 -4.63 -11.52
N ILE A 266 -6.76 -5.00 -10.30
CA ILE A 266 -5.42 -4.80 -9.74
C ILE A 266 -4.76 -6.16 -9.58
N ALA A 267 -3.53 -6.28 -10.05
CA ALA A 267 -2.66 -7.42 -9.77
C ALA A 267 -2.07 -7.28 -8.35
N ALA A 268 -2.94 -7.38 -7.34
CA ALA A 268 -2.55 -7.30 -5.94
C ALA A 268 -1.89 -8.61 -5.48
N ILE A 269 -0.71 -8.52 -4.87
CA ILE A 269 -0.03 -9.68 -4.31
C ILE A 269 0.38 -9.40 -2.86
N HIS A 270 0.21 -10.40 -2.01
CA HIS A 270 0.74 -10.41 -0.66
C HIS A 270 2.00 -11.26 -0.66
N ARG A 271 3.06 -10.81 0.02
CA ARG A 271 4.22 -11.64 0.31
C ARG A 271 4.97 -11.10 1.51
N TYR A 272 5.33 -11.98 2.43
CA TYR A 272 6.07 -11.62 3.63
C TYR A 272 7.45 -12.28 3.67
N LEU A 273 8.37 -11.64 4.40
CA LEU A 273 9.48 -12.34 5.03
C LEU A 273 8.89 -13.29 6.08
N ASP A 274 8.93 -14.58 5.79
CA ASP A 274 8.39 -15.66 6.63
C ASP A 274 9.34 -16.88 6.56
N GLU A 275 10.04 -17.14 7.66
CA GLU A 275 10.94 -18.29 7.79
C GLU A 275 10.22 -19.66 7.75
N GLY A 276 8.90 -19.66 7.98
CA GLY A 276 8.04 -20.84 7.88
C GLY A 276 7.42 -21.03 6.49
N ALA A 277 7.67 -20.14 5.53
CA ALA A 277 7.21 -20.27 4.16
C ALA A 277 7.79 -21.51 3.45
N GLU A 278 7.07 -22.00 2.45
CA GLU A 278 7.56 -23.08 1.59
C GLU A 278 8.66 -22.58 0.65
N TYR A 279 8.52 -21.38 0.09
CA TYR A 279 9.50 -20.79 -0.80
C TYR A 279 10.68 -20.19 -0.03
N GLU A 280 11.89 -20.61 -0.38
CA GLU A 280 13.14 -20.13 0.21
C GLU A 280 13.35 -18.62 0.06
N ILE A 281 12.86 -18.03 -1.03
CA ILE A 281 12.96 -16.59 -1.27
C ILE A 281 12.25 -15.77 -0.18
N CYS A 282 11.20 -16.32 0.44
CA CYS A 282 10.50 -15.68 1.56
C CYS A 282 11.29 -15.72 2.86
N LYS A 283 12.43 -16.42 2.93
CA LYS A 283 13.30 -16.52 4.12
C LYS A 283 14.58 -15.67 4.00
N GLY A 284 14.83 -15.11 2.81
CA GLY A 284 16.02 -14.36 2.46
C GLY A 284 15.88 -12.85 2.65
N PRO A 285 16.68 -12.05 1.93
CA PRO A 285 16.55 -10.59 1.89
C PRO A 285 15.17 -10.16 1.38
N LEU A 286 14.53 -9.24 2.11
CA LEU A 286 13.16 -8.83 1.78
C LEU A 286 13.07 -8.03 0.47
N ASP A 287 14.13 -7.31 0.08
CA ASP A 287 14.16 -6.61 -1.19
C ASP A 287 14.03 -7.60 -2.38
N ILE A 288 14.74 -8.72 -2.30
CA ILE A 288 14.68 -9.78 -3.31
C ILE A 288 13.29 -10.41 -3.34
N ALA A 289 12.72 -10.73 -2.17
CA ALA A 289 11.39 -11.31 -2.07
C ALA A 289 10.29 -10.36 -2.60
N ALA A 290 10.40 -9.07 -2.33
CA ALA A 290 9.47 -8.03 -2.78
C ALA A 290 9.52 -7.84 -4.30
N ALA A 291 10.73 -7.80 -4.89
CA ALA A 291 10.90 -7.72 -6.33
C ALA A 291 10.34 -8.96 -7.05
N ASP A 292 10.60 -10.15 -6.51
CA ASP A 292 10.09 -11.40 -7.07
C ASP A 292 8.55 -11.45 -7.04
N ALA A 293 7.91 -10.99 -5.98
CA ALA A 293 6.45 -10.94 -5.92
C ALA A 293 5.85 -10.14 -7.09
N ILE A 294 6.43 -8.98 -7.42
CA ILE A 294 6.00 -8.16 -8.57
C ILE A 294 6.24 -8.89 -9.89
N CYS A 295 7.37 -9.57 -10.04
CA CYS A 295 7.67 -10.38 -11.21
C CYS A 295 6.64 -11.51 -11.39
N GLU A 296 6.36 -12.27 -10.33
CA GLU A 296 5.43 -13.41 -10.37
C GLU A 296 4.00 -12.98 -10.66
N ILE A 297 3.47 -11.95 -9.99
CA ILE A 297 2.11 -11.50 -10.25
C ILE A 297 1.97 -10.92 -11.65
N SER A 298 2.99 -10.26 -12.18
CA SER A 298 2.99 -9.75 -13.56
C SER A 298 2.93 -10.89 -14.60
N LYS A 299 3.58 -12.03 -14.33
CA LYS A 299 3.46 -13.23 -15.19
C LYS A 299 2.04 -13.83 -15.17
N ILE A 300 1.38 -13.80 -14.02
CA ILE A 300 0.01 -14.33 -13.85
C ILE A 300 -1.02 -13.38 -14.48
N CYS A 301 -0.84 -12.09 -14.28
CA CYS A 301 -1.85 -11.08 -14.55
C CYS A 301 -1.67 -10.31 -15.87
N GLY A 302 -0.48 -10.37 -16.46
CA GLY A 302 -0.13 -9.61 -17.65
C GLY A 302 -0.03 -8.11 -17.36
N GLY A 303 -0.57 -7.29 -18.27
CA GLY A 303 -0.45 -5.83 -18.26
C GLY A 303 -1.30 -5.09 -17.21
N ARG A 304 -1.82 -5.77 -16.17
CA ARG A 304 -2.56 -5.13 -15.08
C ARG A 304 -1.63 -4.37 -14.14
N PRO A 305 -2.13 -3.34 -13.43
CA PRO A 305 -1.30 -2.63 -12.47
C PRO A 305 -1.01 -3.53 -11.27
N ALA A 306 0.27 -3.84 -11.06
CA ALA A 306 0.73 -4.69 -9.96
C ALA A 306 0.96 -3.87 -8.69
N LEU A 307 0.55 -4.41 -7.54
CA LEU A 307 0.84 -3.85 -6.23
C LEU A 307 1.25 -4.95 -5.26
N LEU A 308 2.37 -4.76 -4.56
CA LEU A 308 2.67 -5.52 -3.35
C LEU A 308 1.79 -4.97 -2.23
N ALA A 309 0.57 -5.49 -2.17
CA ALA A 309 -0.58 -4.91 -1.46
C ALA A 309 -0.59 -5.21 0.05
N GLU A 310 0.19 -6.19 0.47
CA GLU A 310 0.42 -6.52 1.88
C GLU A 310 1.77 -7.24 2.02
N THR A 311 2.65 -6.71 2.86
CA THR A 311 4.01 -7.24 2.99
C THR A 311 4.65 -6.76 4.29
N GLY A 312 5.85 -7.26 4.60
CA GLY A 312 6.59 -6.96 5.81
C GLY A 312 7.31 -8.22 6.27
N ALA A 313 7.35 -8.44 7.57
CA ALA A 313 7.90 -9.63 8.17
C ALA A 313 6.92 -10.22 9.19
N VAL A 314 6.91 -11.54 9.30
CA VAL A 314 6.05 -12.26 10.24
C VAL A 314 6.85 -13.36 10.95
N GLN A 315 6.32 -13.83 12.08
CA GLN A 315 6.80 -15.07 12.67
C GLN A 315 6.49 -16.25 11.75
N PRO A 316 7.26 -17.36 11.85
CA PRO A 316 7.08 -18.54 11.01
C PRO A 316 5.61 -18.93 10.81
N LYS A 317 5.24 -19.12 9.54
CA LYS A 317 3.89 -19.48 9.07
C LYS A 317 2.82 -18.46 9.44
N HIS A 318 3.15 -17.17 9.45
CA HIS A 318 2.24 -16.07 9.81
C HIS A 318 1.62 -16.16 11.22
N SER A 319 2.35 -16.74 12.18
CA SER A 319 1.87 -16.93 13.56
C SER A 319 1.80 -15.65 14.40
N GLY A 320 2.32 -14.53 13.91
CA GLY A 320 2.28 -13.24 14.57
C GLY A 320 3.26 -12.22 14.00
N ALA A 321 3.36 -11.07 14.66
CA ALA A 321 4.31 -10.02 14.29
C ALA A 321 5.77 -10.49 14.48
N TRP A 322 6.64 -10.13 13.53
CA TRP A 322 8.03 -10.57 13.51
C TRP A 322 8.82 -10.21 14.77
N ARG A 323 9.62 -11.17 15.25
CA ARG A 323 10.37 -11.05 16.53
C ARG A 323 11.35 -9.87 16.59
N PHE A 324 11.88 -9.44 15.45
CA PHE A 324 12.90 -8.39 15.40
C PHE A 324 12.33 -6.98 15.19
N TYR A 325 11.01 -6.80 15.10
CA TYR A 325 10.43 -5.45 14.94
C TYR A 325 10.83 -4.49 16.07
N GLY A 326 11.02 -4.98 17.30
CA GLY A 326 11.51 -4.14 18.39
C GLY A 326 12.93 -3.63 18.21
N ALA A 327 13.78 -4.38 17.51
CA ALA A 327 15.17 -4.03 17.20
C ALA A 327 15.29 -3.15 15.95
N ASP A 328 14.40 -3.34 14.97
CA ASP A 328 14.40 -2.61 13.70
C ASP A 328 13.82 -1.18 13.82
N LYS A 329 14.52 -0.33 14.58
CA LYS A 329 14.13 1.07 14.81
C LYS A 329 14.28 1.94 13.56
N ASP A 330 15.24 1.60 12.71
CA ASP A 330 15.51 2.33 11.46
C ASP A 330 14.52 1.95 10.36
N GLY A 331 13.92 0.76 10.43
CA GLY A 331 12.90 0.30 9.50
C GLY A 331 13.47 -0.38 8.26
N ALA A 332 14.51 -1.21 8.38
CA ALA A 332 15.09 -1.96 7.28
C ALA A 332 14.06 -2.81 6.54
N ILE A 333 13.21 -3.52 7.28
CA ILE A 333 12.13 -4.32 6.68
C ILE A 333 11.08 -3.44 6.00
N PHE A 334 10.66 -2.34 6.63
CA PHE A 334 9.75 -1.37 6.02
C PHE A 334 10.33 -0.82 4.71
N HIS A 335 11.61 -0.43 4.74
CA HIS A 335 12.29 0.20 3.63
C HIS A 335 12.33 -0.71 2.41
N ASP A 336 12.76 -1.96 2.58
CA ASP A 336 12.84 -2.93 1.50
C ASP A 336 11.44 -3.28 0.96
N ALA A 337 10.46 -3.49 1.85
CA ALA A 337 9.07 -3.73 1.49
C ALA A 337 8.43 -2.57 0.72
N PHE A 338 8.78 -1.34 1.06
CA PHE A 338 8.13 -0.13 0.56
C PHE A 338 8.71 0.34 -0.78
N TYR A 339 10.05 0.44 -0.91
CA TYR A 339 10.70 1.00 -2.08
C TYR A 339 10.72 0.03 -3.26
N VAL A 340 11.18 -1.20 -3.02
CA VAL A 340 11.60 -2.14 -4.05
C VAL A 340 10.48 -2.51 -5.04
N PRO A 341 9.21 -2.70 -4.63
CA PRO A 341 8.14 -3.04 -5.57
C PRO A 341 8.02 -2.08 -6.74
N PHE A 342 8.15 -0.77 -6.48
CA PHE A 342 8.08 0.24 -7.54
C PHE A 342 9.20 0.02 -8.56
N PHE A 343 10.44 -0.15 -8.10
CA PHE A 343 11.60 -0.40 -8.98
C PHE A 343 11.57 -1.77 -9.69
N ALA A 344 10.76 -2.71 -9.20
CA ALA A 344 10.48 -3.97 -9.88
C ALA A 344 9.37 -3.85 -10.94
N GLY A 345 8.78 -2.66 -11.12
CA GLY A 345 7.75 -2.37 -12.13
C GLY A 345 6.33 -2.30 -11.60
N ALA A 346 6.13 -2.26 -10.28
CA ALA A 346 4.80 -2.08 -9.68
C ALA A 346 4.21 -0.70 -10.01
N ALA A 347 2.88 -0.60 -9.91
CA ALA A 347 2.13 0.64 -10.12
C ALA A 347 2.24 1.65 -8.96
N GLY A 348 2.91 1.28 -7.87
CA GLY A 348 3.09 2.10 -6.68
C GLY A 348 4.15 1.54 -5.74
N SER A 349 4.30 2.18 -4.58
CA SER A 349 5.13 1.62 -3.50
C SER A 349 4.53 0.30 -3.01
N GLY A 350 5.34 -0.51 -2.31
CA GLY A 350 4.77 -1.57 -1.50
C GLY A 350 3.87 -1.02 -0.40
N GLN A 351 3.03 -1.89 0.16
CA GLN A 351 2.07 -1.55 1.22
C GLN A 351 2.43 -2.32 2.50
N PRO A 352 3.39 -1.83 3.32
CA PRO A 352 3.84 -2.54 4.49
C PRO A 352 2.79 -2.75 5.57
N TRP A 353 3.01 -3.81 6.33
CA TRP A 353 2.35 -4.25 7.56
C TRP A 353 3.48 -4.45 8.60
N HIS A 354 3.37 -4.11 9.88
CA HIS A 354 2.21 -3.76 10.69
C HIS A 354 2.21 -2.28 11.09
N TRP A 355 1.09 -1.56 10.95
CA TRP A 355 1.06 -0.11 11.17
C TRP A 355 1.30 0.36 12.59
N ASP A 356 0.86 -0.37 13.62
CA ASP A 356 1.04 0.14 14.99
C ASP A 356 2.29 -0.40 15.67
N VAL A 357 2.45 -1.73 15.66
CA VAL A 357 3.49 -2.42 16.44
C VAL A 357 4.89 -2.23 15.86
N TYR A 358 4.96 -1.77 14.61
CA TYR A 358 6.20 -1.55 13.88
C TYR A 358 6.26 -0.13 13.30
N ILE A 359 5.40 0.21 12.33
CA ILE A 359 5.49 1.51 11.63
C ILE A 359 5.31 2.68 12.59
N TYR A 360 4.25 2.67 13.40
CA TYR A 360 3.94 3.78 14.28
C TYR A 360 4.92 3.87 15.44
N LYS A 361 5.14 2.72 16.10
CA LYS A 361 6.09 2.57 17.22
C LYS A 361 7.48 3.14 16.89
N HIS A 362 7.94 2.94 15.66
CA HIS A 362 9.28 3.36 15.22
C HIS A 362 9.26 4.60 14.28
N LYS A 363 8.12 5.26 14.11
CA LYS A 363 7.94 6.46 13.27
C LYS A 363 8.40 6.25 11.82
N LEU A 364 8.13 5.08 11.26
CA LEU A 364 8.66 4.66 9.95
C LEU A 364 8.00 5.38 8.76
N TRP A 365 6.89 6.10 8.97
CA TRP A 365 6.28 6.96 7.94
C TRP A 365 7.24 8.03 7.39
N ARG A 366 8.35 8.33 8.09
CA ARG A 366 9.44 9.19 7.57
C ARG A 366 10.04 8.69 6.27
N HIS A 367 9.96 7.39 6.00
CA HIS A 367 10.43 6.77 4.75
C HIS A 367 9.57 7.14 3.54
N LEU A 368 8.36 7.65 3.73
CA LEU A 368 7.50 8.08 2.62
C LEU A 368 8.06 9.32 1.91
N LYS A 369 8.65 10.26 2.68
CA LYS A 369 9.09 11.55 2.15
C LYS A 369 10.21 11.41 1.09
N PRO A 370 11.31 10.67 1.33
CA PRO A 370 12.33 10.48 0.30
C PRO A 370 11.79 9.81 -0.97
N PHE A 371 10.87 8.84 -0.84
CA PHE A 371 10.23 8.20 -1.97
C PHE A 371 9.36 9.19 -2.76
N ALA A 372 8.53 9.97 -2.07
CA ALA A 372 7.68 10.99 -2.69
C ALA A 372 8.54 12.03 -3.44
N SER A 373 9.64 12.49 -2.86
CA SER A 373 10.59 13.41 -3.52
C SER A 373 11.28 12.80 -4.73
N LEU A 374 11.56 11.49 -4.71
CA LEU A 374 12.20 10.78 -5.81
C LEU A 374 11.27 10.67 -7.03
N VAL A 375 10.01 10.35 -6.80
CA VAL A 375 8.99 10.13 -7.85
C VAL A 375 8.20 11.39 -8.21
N GLU A 376 8.55 12.55 -7.64
CA GLU A 376 7.90 13.81 -7.93
C GLU A 376 7.94 14.14 -9.43
N GLY A 377 6.77 14.43 -10.01
CA GLY A 377 6.61 14.74 -11.43
C GLY A 377 6.79 13.56 -12.39
N VAL A 378 6.99 12.33 -11.89
CA VAL A 378 7.07 11.15 -12.73
C VAL A 378 5.67 10.75 -13.20
N ASN A 379 5.50 10.50 -14.50
CA ASN A 379 4.31 9.85 -15.06
C ASN A 379 4.65 8.41 -15.48
N PRO A 380 4.46 7.40 -14.62
CA PRO A 380 4.87 6.03 -14.94
C PRO A 380 4.23 5.47 -16.22
N ALA A 381 3.00 5.88 -16.55
CA ALA A 381 2.33 5.43 -17.76
C ALA A 381 3.05 5.94 -19.03
N GLY A 382 3.31 7.23 -19.11
CA GLY A 382 4.04 7.85 -20.22
C GLY A 382 5.53 7.53 -20.25
N GLU A 383 6.14 7.24 -19.11
CA GLU A 383 7.51 6.72 -19.05
C GLU A 383 7.61 5.31 -19.63
N SER A 384 6.52 4.55 -19.64
CA SER A 384 6.48 3.15 -20.09
C SER A 384 7.63 2.30 -19.52
N PHE A 385 7.88 2.48 -18.21
CA PHE A 385 9.05 1.94 -17.54
C PHE A 385 9.28 0.46 -17.83
N LYS A 386 10.56 0.12 -18.03
CA LYS A 386 11.06 -1.24 -18.11
C LYS A 386 11.96 -1.53 -16.91
N PRO A 387 11.63 -2.51 -16.06
CA PRO A 387 12.49 -2.89 -14.95
C PRO A 387 13.78 -3.57 -15.44
N ALA A 388 14.88 -3.31 -14.76
CA ALA A 388 16.19 -3.86 -15.06
C ALA A 388 17.05 -4.03 -13.80
N ARG A 389 18.11 -4.84 -13.91
CA ARG A 389 19.13 -5.04 -12.87
C ARG A 389 20.45 -4.45 -13.34
N CYS A 390 21.06 -3.64 -12.49
CA CYS A 390 22.34 -2.97 -12.74
C CYS A 390 23.34 -3.26 -11.60
N ASP A 391 23.39 -4.52 -11.18
CA ASP A 391 24.09 -4.94 -9.96
C ASP A 391 25.59 -4.66 -10.06
N THR A 392 26.17 -4.31 -8.92
CA THR A 392 27.61 -4.16 -8.77
C THR A 392 28.14 -5.18 -7.78
N LYS A 393 29.45 -5.14 -7.52
CA LYS A 393 30.06 -5.98 -6.50
C LYS A 393 29.44 -5.75 -5.11
N ASN A 394 29.05 -4.52 -4.79
CA ASN A 394 28.59 -4.15 -3.45
C ASN A 394 27.09 -3.80 -3.37
N ALA A 395 26.40 -3.64 -4.50
CA ALA A 395 24.99 -3.23 -4.50
C ALA A 395 24.11 -4.06 -5.45
N ARG A 396 22.97 -4.51 -4.93
CA ARG A 396 21.80 -4.94 -5.69
C ARG A 396 21.10 -3.68 -6.21
N VAL A 397 21.06 -3.47 -7.52
CA VAL A 397 20.50 -2.25 -8.12
C VAL A 397 19.26 -2.59 -8.95
N TYR A 398 18.11 -2.14 -8.46
CA TYR A 398 16.82 -2.22 -9.15
C TYR A 398 16.60 -0.93 -9.92
N ALA A 399 16.50 -0.99 -11.24
CA ALA A 399 16.34 0.19 -12.09
C ALA A 399 15.02 0.13 -12.88
N LEU A 400 14.42 1.29 -13.10
CA LEU A 400 13.33 1.52 -14.04
C LEU A 400 13.83 2.45 -15.13
N SER A 401 13.93 1.95 -16.35
CA SER A 401 14.28 2.74 -17.53
C SER A 401 13.00 3.18 -18.23
N GLY A 402 12.73 4.49 -18.21
CA GLY A 402 11.60 5.12 -18.90
C GLY A 402 12.06 5.93 -20.10
N GLU A 403 11.15 6.69 -20.69
CA GLU A 403 11.37 7.57 -21.84
C GLU A 403 12.09 8.88 -21.47
N LYS A 404 11.70 9.51 -20.35
CA LYS A 404 12.26 10.78 -19.88
C LYS A 404 13.06 10.62 -18.59
N THR A 405 12.82 9.54 -17.85
CA THR A 405 13.46 9.32 -16.55
C THR A 405 14.04 7.92 -16.46
N LEU A 406 15.20 7.79 -15.81
CA LEU A 406 15.66 6.53 -15.24
C LEU A 406 15.70 6.68 -13.72
N LEU A 407 15.10 5.73 -13.01
CA LEU A 407 15.11 5.65 -11.55
C LEU A 407 15.87 4.40 -11.14
N ALA A 408 16.74 4.47 -10.14
CA ALA A 408 17.44 3.31 -9.62
C ALA A 408 17.48 3.32 -8.08
N PHE A 409 17.29 2.14 -7.48
CA PHE A 409 17.43 1.87 -6.06
C PHE A 409 18.59 0.91 -5.86
N ALA A 410 19.64 1.37 -5.17
CA ALA A 410 20.83 0.58 -4.85
C ALA A 410 20.76 0.12 -3.39
N ARG A 411 20.88 -1.19 -3.17
CA ARG A 411 20.80 -1.85 -1.87
C ARG A 411 22.07 -2.66 -1.60
N ASP A 412 22.71 -2.46 -0.45
CA ASP A 412 23.92 -3.19 -0.06
C ASP A 412 23.71 -4.72 -0.15
N VAL A 413 24.63 -5.40 -0.84
CA VAL A 413 24.55 -6.84 -1.04
C VAL A 413 24.73 -7.63 0.26
N GLU A 414 25.48 -7.11 1.22
CA GLU A 414 25.84 -7.80 2.46
C GLU A 414 24.84 -7.54 3.60
N ASN A 415 23.97 -6.54 3.46
CA ASN A 415 23.01 -6.17 4.50
C ASN A 415 21.61 -6.72 4.19
N ASP A 416 21.19 -7.64 5.04
CA ASP A 416 19.82 -8.14 5.17
C ASP A 416 19.43 -8.32 6.64
N TRP A 417 18.23 -8.86 6.87
CA TRP A 417 17.73 -9.06 8.23
C TRP A 417 18.56 -10.05 9.06
N LYS A 418 19.18 -11.05 8.43
CA LYS A 418 20.02 -12.03 9.12
C LYS A 418 21.32 -11.39 9.55
N SER A 419 21.98 -10.64 8.66
CA SER A 419 23.19 -9.90 9.01
C SER A 419 22.91 -8.92 10.15
N GLU A 420 21.84 -8.13 10.05
CA GLU A 420 21.66 -6.97 10.92
C GLU A 420 21.06 -7.34 12.27
N PHE A 421 20.03 -8.20 12.28
CA PHE A 421 19.27 -8.49 13.50
C PHE A 421 19.61 -9.84 14.11
N GLU A 422 19.89 -10.85 13.31
CA GLU A 422 20.29 -12.18 13.83
C GLU A 422 21.76 -12.19 14.25
N LYS A 423 22.66 -11.66 13.40
CA LYS A 423 24.11 -11.63 13.66
C LYS A 423 24.59 -10.34 14.33
N GLY A 424 23.73 -9.32 14.45
CA GLY A 424 24.08 -8.04 15.07
C GLY A 424 25.11 -7.19 14.30
N GLN A 425 25.26 -7.44 12.99
CA GLN A 425 26.22 -6.73 12.15
C GLN A 425 25.67 -5.36 11.79
N LYS A 426 26.37 -4.30 12.17
CA LYS A 426 25.97 -2.94 11.80
C LYS A 426 26.10 -2.76 10.29
N PRO A 427 25.20 -2.00 9.64
CA PRO A 427 25.35 -1.64 8.23
C PRO A 427 26.69 -0.94 7.99
N ARG A 428 27.46 -1.47 7.05
CA ARG A 428 28.70 -0.84 6.58
C ARG A 428 28.38 0.37 5.70
N GLU A 429 29.36 1.25 5.57
CA GLU A 429 29.32 2.33 4.59
C GLU A 429 29.93 1.84 3.27
N ILE A 430 29.20 2.02 2.18
CA ILE A 430 29.70 1.79 0.82
C ILE A 430 30.09 3.14 0.23
N SER A 431 31.31 3.26 -0.29
CA SER A 431 31.81 4.48 -0.92
C SER A 431 32.60 4.15 -2.20
N GLY A 432 32.60 5.09 -3.14
CA GLY A 432 33.32 4.94 -4.42
C GLY A 432 32.65 4.00 -5.43
N GLU A 433 31.51 3.41 -5.09
CA GLU A 433 30.75 2.53 -5.96
C GLU A 433 30.23 3.27 -7.20
N THR A 434 30.34 2.64 -8.37
CA THR A 434 29.86 3.22 -9.64
C THR A 434 28.90 2.24 -10.30
N VAL A 435 27.74 2.72 -10.69
CA VAL A 435 26.74 1.96 -11.44
C VAL A 435 26.74 2.43 -12.88
N ASP A 436 26.82 1.49 -13.84
CA ASP A 436 26.79 1.79 -15.27
C ASP A 436 25.37 1.66 -15.82
N PHE A 437 24.74 2.78 -16.18
CA PHE A 437 23.42 2.82 -16.80
C PHE A 437 23.48 3.05 -18.31
N SER A 438 24.65 2.92 -18.96
CA SER A 438 24.84 3.30 -20.37
C SER A 438 23.87 2.59 -21.32
N ASP A 439 23.65 1.28 -21.12
CA ASP A 439 22.73 0.47 -21.92
C ASP A 439 21.27 0.94 -21.81
N PHE A 440 20.90 1.52 -20.67
CA PHE A 440 19.55 2.01 -20.38
C PHE A 440 19.38 3.48 -20.76
N ALA A 441 20.45 4.28 -20.73
CA ALA A 441 20.45 5.65 -21.22
C ALA A 441 20.26 5.70 -22.74
N ARG A 442 20.67 4.66 -23.48
CA ARG A 442 20.50 4.53 -24.94
C ARG A 442 21.02 5.74 -25.72
N GLY A 443 22.11 6.34 -25.25
CA GLY A 443 22.72 7.52 -25.87
C GLY A 443 21.91 8.83 -25.75
N ARG A 444 20.81 8.84 -24.98
CA ARG A 444 20.02 10.06 -24.74
C ARG A 444 20.84 11.09 -23.97
N LYS A 445 20.62 12.36 -24.28
CA LYS A 445 21.27 13.47 -23.61
C LYS A 445 20.74 13.58 -22.17
N ILE A 446 21.65 13.59 -21.21
CA ILE A 446 21.32 13.65 -19.79
C ILE A 446 21.17 15.12 -19.40
N ALA A 447 19.98 15.50 -18.95
CA ALA A 447 19.67 16.83 -18.45
C ALA A 447 20.09 16.98 -16.99
N ARG A 448 19.90 15.94 -16.17
CA ARG A 448 20.20 15.98 -14.73
C ARG A 448 20.47 14.58 -14.16
N VAL A 449 21.37 14.50 -13.18
CA VAL A 449 21.57 13.31 -12.35
C VAL A 449 21.50 13.71 -10.90
N ARG A 450 20.67 13.03 -10.11
CA ARG A 450 20.49 13.26 -8.68
C ARG A 450 20.62 11.96 -7.91
N ALA A 451 21.28 12.01 -6.75
CA ALA A 451 21.21 10.94 -5.75
C ALA A 451 20.42 11.40 -4.54
N TYR A 452 19.65 10.49 -3.95
CA TYR A 452 18.73 10.75 -2.84
C TYR A 452 19.17 9.98 -1.60
N ASP A 453 19.29 10.68 -0.47
CA ASP A 453 19.42 10.07 0.85
C ASP A 453 18.04 9.57 1.31
N LEU A 454 17.89 8.26 1.34
CA LEU A 454 16.61 7.62 1.67
C LEU A 454 16.37 7.44 3.16
N TRP A 455 17.36 7.73 4.01
CA TRP A 455 17.31 7.46 5.45
C TRP A 455 17.23 8.74 6.28
N ASN A 456 17.83 9.84 5.80
CA ASN A 456 17.91 11.11 6.53
C ASN A 456 17.09 12.23 5.85
N GLY A 457 15.79 11.99 5.65
CA GLY A 457 14.84 13.06 5.31
C GLY A 457 14.71 13.41 3.82
N GLY A 458 15.38 12.67 2.91
CA GLY A 458 15.13 12.75 1.47
C GLY A 458 15.92 13.83 0.74
N GLY A 459 17.03 14.30 1.31
CA GLY A 459 17.92 15.25 0.64
C GLY A 459 18.42 14.69 -0.70
N ALA A 460 18.40 15.52 -1.74
CA ALA A 460 18.92 15.18 -3.07
C ALA A 460 20.18 15.99 -3.37
N SER A 461 21.17 15.34 -3.97
CA SER A 461 22.43 15.95 -4.39
C SER A 461 22.62 15.76 -5.89
N ASP A 462 22.97 16.84 -6.58
CA ASP A 462 23.32 16.78 -8.00
C ASP A 462 24.66 16.05 -8.19
N LEU A 463 24.72 15.20 -9.21
CA LEU A 463 25.90 14.44 -9.60
C LEU A 463 26.35 14.85 -11.02
N ALA A 464 27.52 14.36 -11.43
CA ALA A 464 28.02 14.57 -12.78
C ALA A 464 27.03 14.01 -13.83
N LEU A 465 26.87 14.73 -14.94
CA LEU A 465 26.02 14.34 -16.08
C LEU A 465 26.64 13.16 -16.84
N SER A 466 26.46 11.96 -16.31
CA SER A 466 27.05 10.73 -16.82
C SER A 466 26.10 9.55 -16.61
N PRO A 467 25.98 8.63 -17.57
CA PRO A 467 25.26 7.37 -17.36
C PRO A 467 26.03 6.42 -16.44
N LYS A 468 27.35 6.63 -16.27
CA LYS A 468 28.17 5.96 -15.25
C LYS A 468 28.14 6.80 -13.99
N VAL A 469 27.23 6.44 -13.08
CA VAL A 469 26.93 7.24 -11.89
C VAL A 469 27.77 6.75 -10.73
N LYS A 470 28.65 7.62 -10.23
CA LYS A 470 29.35 7.41 -8.96
C LYS A 470 28.37 7.68 -7.81
N LEU A 471 28.00 6.64 -7.09
CA LEU A 471 27.08 6.75 -5.96
C LEU A 471 27.73 7.56 -4.83
N PRO A 472 26.97 8.43 -4.13
CA PRO A 472 27.44 9.02 -2.88
C PRO A 472 27.69 7.91 -1.85
N ALA A 473 28.46 8.20 -0.79
CA ALA A 473 28.58 7.25 0.30
C ALA A 473 27.21 6.98 0.93
N PHE A 474 26.88 5.72 1.18
CA PHE A 474 25.60 5.35 1.77
C PHE A 474 25.71 4.15 2.71
N LYS A 475 24.72 4.01 3.60
CA LYS A 475 24.52 2.84 4.45
C LYS A 475 23.18 2.22 4.08
N ARG A 476 23.13 0.89 3.98
CA ARG A 476 21.98 0.09 3.54
C ARG A 476 21.54 0.35 2.10
N SER A 477 21.13 1.56 1.75
CA SER A 477 20.63 1.91 0.42
C SER A 477 20.76 3.39 0.06
N CYS A 478 20.68 3.67 -1.24
CA CYS A 478 20.45 5.00 -1.81
C CYS A 478 19.61 4.88 -3.09
N ALA A 479 19.11 6.01 -3.61
CA ALA A 479 18.48 6.04 -4.94
C ALA A 479 19.13 7.07 -5.85
N VAL A 480 19.02 6.83 -7.15
CA VAL A 480 19.47 7.72 -8.21
C VAL A 480 18.30 8.00 -9.15
N ARG A 481 18.22 9.24 -9.62
CA ARG A 481 17.35 9.65 -10.73
C ARG A 481 18.19 10.31 -11.81
N ILE A 482 17.98 9.90 -13.04
CA ILE A 482 18.53 10.51 -14.25
C ILE A 482 17.35 11.05 -15.05
N ASP A 483 17.37 12.34 -15.37
CA ASP A 483 16.41 12.96 -16.27
C ASP A 483 17.08 13.18 -17.63
N PHE A 484 16.38 12.83 -18.71
CA PHE A 484 16.81 13.00 -20.08
C PHE A 484 16.13 14.23 -20.72
N GLU A 485 16.75 14.80 -21.76
CA GLU A 485 16.16 15.90 -22.55
C GLU A 485 15.00 15.47 -23.45
#